data_AF-A0A815H2M5-F1
#
_entry.id   AF-A0A815H2M5-F1
#
_cell.length_a   1.000
_cell.length_b   1.000
_cell.length_c   1.000
_cell.angle_alpha   90.00
_cell.angle_beta   90.00
_cell.angle_gamma   90.00
#
_symmetry.space_group_name_H-M   'P 1'
#
loop_
_entity.id
_entity.type
_entity.pdbx_description
1 polymer ?
#
loop_
_entity_poly.entity_id
_entity_poly.type
_entity_poly.pdbx_seq_one_letter_code
_entity_poly.pdbx_strand_id
1 'polypeptide(L)'
;MYINKCLLVLLLCCLTLKSVNLLLIREADNRQHNQTNADPIVIEVSWTAHDYNLHTIPSLQLVTNPLVSRQFSPVSKEIFANLKQLNAEYARYAVWFPYPKLAVAELDPPSGLLQCSNVGENYPLHLSCERNGGVISQIDFASYGTAMGACGQMKQGSCHSNNSLSIVQRICIGQKSCTIIATNDIFGDPCYEYNWDYTEIFNEIEGEHQMSIEYYTRAYDAVIQGIRRHTNNYDMKYVGMALENHNEFNFYKYFLNHSNHAPDIPLDMISYHFYAIGTSRTDPQSWENFFPQLDKFTIEVEQIEQIRKNLSPQTRTTIDELGVILPNDNDPNAPLFPLIYWNAAAALYAYSWGKLSRQNIDVVGHSQLVGYPQLPNLQLEPQYPSVALLNWTTGEGTAKYWISKLLIDTADIDNDQAVITRTSDIGDQNIFSQAFTSKNNRRWILIINKRYASMDVSLSGCIGGKMQIINEASGFGPPTEITLTSNQITLTPFAIAIIHMPTAKK
;
A
#
# COMPACT_ATOMS: atom_id res chain seq x y z
N MET A 1 -4.80 48.15 8.31
CA MET A 1 -3.55 48.59 8.96
C MET A 1 -3.39 47.77 10.24
N TYR A 2 -2.40 46.88 10.28
CA TYR A 2 -1.77 46.20 11.44
C TYR A 2 -2.67 45.40 12.42
N ILE A 3 -2.62 44.06 12.38
CA ILE A 3 -1.71 43.11 13.10
C ILE A 3 -2.17 42.77 14.53
N ASN A 4 -2.47 41.48 14.70
CA ASN A 4 -2.26 40.54 15.82
C ASN A 4 -1.94 41.06 17.24
N LYS A 5 -2.58 40.43 18.24
CA LYS A 5 -1.90 39.61 19.28
C LYS A 5 -2.92 38.99 20.29
N CYS A 6 -2.92 37.66 20.38
CA CYS A 6 -3.24 36.89 21.60
C CYS A 6 -2.31 35.67 21.58
N LEU A 7 -1.16 35.76 22.25
CA LEU A 7 -0.87 35.30 23.61
C LEU A 7 -0.48 33.82 23.62
N LEU A 8 0.82 33.58 23.40
CA LEU A 8 1.52 32.32 23.64
C LEU A 8 2.03 32.36 25.10
N VAL A 9 1.57 31.43 25.94
CA VAL A 9 2.11 31.24 27.29
C VAL A 9 3.27 30.26 27.20
N LEU A 10 4.49 30.79 27.40
CA LEU A 10 5.72 30.04 27.58
C LEU A 10 5.89 29.76 29.09
N LEU A 11 6.00 28.49 29.49
CA LEU A 11 6.42 28.11 30.84
C LEU A 11 7.83 27.52 30.76
N LEU A 12 8.80 28.35 31.12
CA LEU A 12 10.19 27.98 31.39
C LEU A 12 10.26 27.19 32.69
N CYS A 13 10.92 26.03 32.67
CA CYS A 13 11.52 25.47 33.87
C CYS A 13 13.01 25.19 33.62
N CYS A 14 13.85 25.82 34.43
CA CYS A 14 15.31 25.76 34.39
C CYS A 14 15.84 24.36 34.70
N LEU A 15 16.73 23.86 33.84
CA LEU A 15 17.65 22.77 34.16
C LEU A 15 18.96 23.34 34.72
N THR A 16 19.32 22.88 35.92
CA THR A 16 20.63 23.11 36.52
C THR A 16 21.67 22.18 35.90
N LEU A 17 22.74 22.76 35.38
CA LEU A 17 23.97 22.08 34.98
C LEU A 17 24.65 21.43 36.18
N LYS A 18 24.94 20.13 36.08
CA LYS A 18 26.11 19.53 36.74
C LYS A 18 26.86 18.63 35.76
N SER A 19 28.12 18.98 35.61
CA SER A 19 29.20 18.31 34.92
C SER A 19 29.51 16.95 35.51
N VAL A 20 29.73 15.96 34.64
CA VAL A 20 30.51 14.74 34.97
C VAL A 20 31.43 14.42 33.79
N ASN A 21 32.72 14.31 34.11
CA ASN A 21 33.80 13.92 33.23
C ASN A 21 33.52 12.56 32.57
N LEU A 22 33.64 12.47 31.24
CA LEU A 22 33.74 11.20 30.54
C LEU A 22 35.21 10.94 30.21
N LEU A 23 35.81 9.97 30.90
CA LEU A 23 37.10 9.39 30.55
C LEU A 23 37.00 8.75 29.16
N LEU A 24 37.88 9.17 28.25
CA LEU A 24 38.17 8.48 27.01
C LEU A 24 38.85 7.14 27.31
N ILE A 25 38.13 6.03 27.12
CA ILE A 25 38.73 4.72 26.87
C ILE A 25 38.55 4.45 25.37
N ARG A 26 39.63 4.63 24.61
CA ARG A 26 39.76 4.05 23.27
C ARG A 26 40.08 2.58 23.44
N GLU A 27 39.08 1.72 23.26
CA GLU A 27 39.33 0.35 22.84
C GLU A 27 38.91 0.23 21.38
N ALA A 28 39.90 -0.01 20.52
CA ALA A 28 39.69 -0.41 19.15
C ALA A 28 39.14 -1.84 19.18
N ASP A 29 37.83 -1.99 19.01
CA ASP A 29 37.18 -3.30 18.92
C ASP A 29 37.39 -3.87 17.51
N ASN A 30 38.53 -4.54 17.35
CA ASN A 30 38.85 -5.34 16.17
C ASN A 30 38.23 -6.74 16.39
N ARG A 31 36.90 -6.83 16.43
CA ARG A 31 36.19 -8.11 16.52
C ARG A 31 36.11 -8.74 15.14
N GLN A 32 37.10 -9.57 14.82
CA GLN A 32 36.93 -10.67 13.88
C GLN A 32 35.68 -11.47 14.27
N HIS A 33 34.74 -11.61 13.34
CA HIS A 33 33.63 -12.54 13.44
C HIS A 33 34.18 -13.96 13.61
N ASN A 34 34.28 -14.42 14.85
CA ASN A 34 34.37 -15.85 15.14
C ASN A 34 33.02 -16.46 14.79
N GLN A 35 32.95 -17.09 13.61
CA GLN A 35 31.95 -18.10 13.28
C GLN A 35 32.06 -19.21 14.34
N THR A 36 31.21 -19.17 15.35
CA THR A 36 30.91 -20.37 16.12
C THR A 36 30.15 -21.30 15.18
N ASN A 37 30.76 -22.44 14.83
CA ASN A 37 30.11 -23.56 14.14
C ASN A 37 28.94 -24.06 15.02
N ALA A 38 27.80 -23.40 14.95
CA ALA A 38 26.54 -23.97 15.36
C ALA A 38 26.14 -25.01 14.29
N ASP A 39 25.63 -26.16 14.72
CA ASP A 39 25.11 -27.15 13.79
C ASP A 39 24.03 -26.50 12.90
N PRO A 40 23.95 -26.86 11.59
CA PRO A 40 22.91 -26.32 10.71
C PRO A 40 21.51 -26.56 11.26
N ILE A 41 20.64 -25.56 11.13
CA ILE A 41 19.23 -25.68 11.53
C ILE A 41 18.56 -26.70 10.62
N VAL A 42 18.02 -27.78 11.19
CA VAL A 42 17.36 -28.85 10.43
C VAL A 42 15.91 -28.46 10.19
N ILE A 43 15.47 -28.50 8.92
CA ILE A 43 14.06 -28.37 8.53
C ILE A 43 13.51 -29.74 8.15
N GLU A 44 12.49 -30.18 8.87
CA GLU A 44 11.75 -31.42 8.62
C GLU A 44 10.38 -31.12 8.03
N VAL A 45 10.11 -31.67 6.84
CA VAL A 45 8.83 -31.50 6.15
C VAL A 45 8.08 -32.83 6.07
N SER A 46 6.88 -32.86 6.62
CA SER A 46 5.96 -34.00 6.51
C SER A 46 5.02 -33.80 5.32
N TRP A 47 5.49 -34.09 4.10
CA TRP A 47 4.77 -33.82 2.84
C TRP A 47 3.35 -34.42 2.73
N THR A 48 3.03 -35.43 3.53
CA THR A 48 1.71 -36.08 3.56
C THR A 48 0.84 -35.64 4.74
N ALA A 49 1.37 -34.83 5.67
CA ALA A 49 0.66 -34.34 6.82
C ALA A 49 0.15 -32.92 6.55
N HIS A 50 -1.14 -32.81 6.28
CA HIS A 50 -1.84 -31.54 6.10
C HIS A 50 -1.77 -30.68 7.37
N ASP A 51 -1.68 -29.37 7.18
CA ASP A 51 -1.69 -28.37 8.26
C ASP A 51 -2.87 -27.39 8.10
N TYR A 52 -2.91 -26.64 7.00
CA TYR A 52 -4.02 -25.75 6.64
C TYR A 52 -4.10 -25.54 5.12
N ASN A 53 -5.25 -25.12 4.60
CA ASN A 53 -5.39 -24.76 3.18
C ASN A 53 -4.92 -23.31 2.98
N LEU A 54 -4.18 -23.04 1.90
CA LEU A 54 -3.71 -21.70 1.61
C LEU A 54 -4.82 -20.89 0.92
N HIS A 55 -5.33 -19.86 1.60
CA HIS A 55 -6.32 -18.92 1.07
C HIS A 55 -5.78 -17.47 0.95
N THR A 56 -4.67 -17.16 1.61
CA THR A 56 -4.20 -15.79 1.78
C THR A 56 -3.54 -15.22 0.54
N ILE A 57 -4.16 -14.21 -0.03
CA ILE A 57 -3.71 -13.56 -1.26
C ILE A 57 -2.65 -12.50 -0.92
N PRO A 58 -1.42 -12.62 -1.44
CA PRO A 58 -0.46 -11.51 -1.39
C PRO A 58 -0.92 -10.37 -2.30
N SER A 59 -0.93 -9.17 -1.76
CA SER A 59 -1.44 -7.95 -2.41
C SER A 59 -0.51 -6.78 -2.12
N LEU A 60 -0.85 -5.60 -2.63
CA LEU A 60 -0.14 -4.35 -2.36
C LEU A 60 -1.07 -3.15 -2.45
N GLN A 61 -0.53 -1.99 -2.06
CA GLN A 61 -1.19 -0.72 -2.27
C GLN A 61 -0.41 0.25 -3.16
N LEU A 62 -1.15 0.99 -3.99
CA LEU A 62 -0.72 2.16 -4.73
C LEU A 62 -1.38 3.40 -4.12
N VAL A 63 -0.61 4.21 -3.43
CA VAL A 63 -1.08 5.51 -2.92
C VAL A 63 -0.82 6.59 -3.95
N THR A 64 -1.82 7.46 -4.16
CA THR A 64 -1.68 8.60 -5.05
C THR A 64 -0.73 9.63 -4.45
N ASN A 65 0.39 9.86 -5.12
CA ASN A 65 1.38 10.86 -4.78
C ASN A 65 2.02 11.50 -6.03
N PRO A 66 2.82 12.56 -5.90
CA PRO A 66 3.47 13.20 -7.03
C PRO A 66 4.27 12.24 -7.94
N LEU A 67 4.96 11.22 -7.41
CA LEU A 67 5.72 10.28 -8.24
C LEU A 67 4.86 9.33 -9.08
N VAL A 68 3.57 9.15 -8.80
CA VAL A 68 2.70 8.37 -9.69
C VAL A 68 2.20 9.20 -10.89
N SER A 69 2.35 10.52 -10.85
CA SER A 69 1.86 11.42 -11.90
C SER A 69 2.52 11.16 -13.25
N ARG A 70 1.70 10.87 -14.26
CA ARG A 70 2.16 10.68 -15.65
C ARG A 70 2.75 11.93 -16.31
N GLN A 71 2.54 13.11 -15.71
CA GLN A 71 2.90 14.38 -16.35
C GLN A 71 4.29 14.86 -15.98
N PHE A 72 4.73 14.60 -14.76
CA PHE A 72 5.97 15.19 -14.24
C PHE A 72 6.87 14.18 -13.53
N SER A 73 6.37 12.99 -13.17
CA SER A 73 7.23 11.99 -12.57
C SER A 73 8.12 11.34 -13.63
N PRO A 74 9.45 11.28 -13.40
CA PRO A 74 10.37 10.62 -14.31
C PRO A 74 10.24 9.08 -14.31
N VAL A 75 9.53 8.51 -13.32
CA VAL A 75 9.42 7.05 -13.10
C VAL A 75 7.98 6.53 -13.21
N SER A 76 7.01 7.37 -13.58
CA SER A 76 5.59 6.98 -13.63
C SER A 76 5.35 5.79 -14.58
N LYS A 77 6.04 5.75 -15.73
CA LYS A 77 5.89 4.67 -16.70
C LYS A 77 6.36 3.34 -16.12
N GLU A 78 7.49 3.35 -15.44
CA GLU A 78 8.09 2.19 -14.78
C GLU A 78 7.22 1.73 -13.60
N ILE A 79 6.67 2.66 -12.81
CA ILE A 79 5.73 2.34 -11.71
C ILE A 79 4.54 1.52 -12.24
N PHE A 80 3.86 2.02 -13.29
CA PHE A 80 2.70 1.31 -13.84
C PHE A 80 3.08 0.04 -14.61
N ALA A 81 4.27 -0.03 -15.20
CA ALA A 81 4.78 -1.26 -15.81
C ALA A 81 5.02 -2.35 -14.76
N ASN A 82 5.64 -2.00 -13.63
CA ASN A 82 5.87 -2.89 -12.50
C ASN A 82 4.55 -3.30 -11.83
N LEU A 83 3.60 -2.38 -11.64
CA LEU A 83 2.26 -2.73 -11.12
C LEU A 83 1.58 -3.78 -12.01
N LYS A 84 1.64 -3.60 -13.34
CA LYS A 84 1.11 -4.57 -14.29
C LYS A 84 1.87 -5.90 -14.25
N GLN A 85 3.19 -5.87 -14.08
CA GLN A 85 4.03 -7.07 -14.03
C GLN A 85 3.84 -7.88 -12.74
N LEU A 86 3.53 -7.22 -11.61
CA LEU A 86 3.17 -7.89 -10.36
C LEU A 86 1.96 -8.80 -10.55
N ASN A 87 0.98 -8.34 -11.34
CA ASN A 87 -0.23 -9.10 -11.63
C ASN A 87 -0.92 -9.60 -10.35
N ALA A 88 -0.98 -8.75 -9.33
CA ALA A 88 -1.67 -9.04 -8.09
C ALA A 88 -3.19 -9.17 -8.35
N GLU A 89 -3.84 -10.13 -7.71
CA GLU A 89 -5.29 -10.34 -7.83
C GLU A 89 -6.06 -9.13 -7.30
N TYR A 90 -5.63 -8.60 -6.15
CA TYR A 90 -6.08 -7.33 -5.63
C TYR A 90 -4.92 -6.33 -5.64
N ALA A 91 -5.23 -5.06 -5.92
CA ALA A 91 -4.34 -3.94 -5.70
C ALA A 91 -5.16 -2.80 -5.11
N ARG A 92 -4.85 -2.40 -3.87
CA ARG A 92 -5.52 -1.27 -3.21
C ARG A 92 -5.07 0.04 -3.85
N TYR A 93 -6.00 0.78 -4.44
CA TYR A 93 -5.71 2.12 -4.97
C TYR A 93 -6.20 3.18 -3.99
N ALA A 94 -5.27 3.76 -3.22
CA ALA A 94 -5.58 4.77 -2.21
C ALA A 94 -5.45 6.18 -2.79
N VAL A 95 -6.57 6.91 -2.82
CA VAL A 95 -6.64 8.25 -3.42
C VAL A 95 -6.50 9.31 -2.32
N TRP A 96 -5.30 9.45 -1.77
CA TRP A 96 -5.02 10.40 -0.67
C TRP A 96 -5.16 11.87 -1.12
N PHE A 97 -4.94 12.15 -2.41
CA PHE A 97 -5.18 13.45 -3.05
C PHE A 97 -6.14 13.30 -4.25
N PRO A 98 -7.47 13.18 -4.03
CA PRO A 98 -8.40 13.06 -5.14
C PRO A 98 -8.49 14.41 -5.85
N TYR A 99 -7.97 14.49 -7.09
CA TYR A 99 -8.23 15.63 -7.97
C TYR A 99 -9.57 15.39 -8.68
N PRO A 100 -10.68 16.05 -8.30
CA PRO A 100 -11.93 15.92 -9.04
C PRO A 100 -11.79 16.52 -10.45
N LYS A 101 -12.48 15.90 -11.41
CA LYS A 101 -12.54 16.29 -12.82
C LYS A 101 -13.16 17.70 -12.98
N LEU A 102 -12.77 18.42 -14.04
CA LEU A 102 -13.03 19.85 -14.26
C LEU A 102 -13.64 20.10 -15.65
N ALA A 103 -14.73 20.87 -15.71
CA ALA A 103 -15.33 21.38 -16.94
C ALA A 103 -15.05 22.88 -17.11
N VAL A 104 -14.52 23.29 -18.27
CA VAL A 104 -14.07 24.67 -18.53
C VAL A 104 -14.57 25.17 -19.87
N ALA A 105 -15.00 26.44 -19.93
CA ALA A 105 -15.25 27.19 -21.17
C ALA A 105 -14.47 28.53 -21.22
N GLU A 106 -13.97 28.90 -22.40
CA GLU A 106 -13.20 30.14 -22.71
C GLU A 106 -13.89 30.89 -23.87
N LEU A 107 -13.90 32.22 -23.85
CA LEU A 107 -14.51 33.11 -24.85
C LEU A 107 -13.54 34.24 -25.25
N ASP A 108 -13.58 34.68 -26.52
CA ASP A 108 -13.04 35.98 -26.94
C ASP A 108 -14.17 37.00 -27.27
N PRO A 109 -14.02 38.29 -26.90
CA PRO A 109 -15.13 39.24 -26.72
C PRO A 109 -15.36 40.19 -27.92
N PRO A 110 -16.53 40.86 -28.00
CA PRO A 110 -16.64 42.19 -28.58
C PRO A 110 -16.57 43.23 -27.44
N SER A 111 -15.40 43.40 -26.79
CA SER A 111 -15.06 44.56 -25.90
C SER A 111 -13.77 44.44 -25.07
N GLY A 112 -13.02 43.32 -25.11
CA GLY A 112 -11.68 43.23 -24.50
C GLY A 112 -11.60 42.79 -23.03
N LEU A 113 -12.54 41.99 -22.52
CA LEU A 113 -12.39 41.27 -21.24
C LEU A 113 -12.48 39.76 -21.47
N LEU A 114 -11.37 39.04 -21.23
CA LEU A 114 -11.33 37.58 -21.20
C LEU A 114 -12.13 37.07 -19.99
N GLN A 115 -13.09 36.17 -20.22
CA GLN A 115 -13.83 35.48 -19.16
C GLN A 115 -13.66 33.98 -19.31
N CYS A 116 -13.42 33.33 -18.17
CA CYS A 116 -13.33 31.88 -18.06
C CYS A 116 -14.07 31.43 -16.81
N SER A 117 -14.56 30.19 -16.85
CA SER A 117 -15.17 29.55 -15.69
C SER A 117 -14.77 28.08 -15.69
N ASN A 118 -14.55 27.55 -14.49
CA ASN A 118 -14.17 26.16 -14.26
C ASN A 118 -15.03 25.61 -13.10
N VAL A 119 -15.76 24.53 -13.35
CA VAL A 119 -16.65 23.91 -12.37
C VAL A 119 -16.51 22.39 -12.37
N GLY A 120 -16.82 21.76 -11.24
CA GLY A 120 -16.93 20.30 -11.16
C GLY A 120 -18.20 19.77 -11.84
N GLU A 121 -18.26 18.46 -12.03
CA GLU A 121 -19.47 17.76 -12.47
C GLU A 121 -20.65 18.04 -11.51
N ASN A 122 -21.85 18.20 -12.07
CA ASN A 122 -23.09 18.62 -11.41
C ASN A 122 -23.13 20.06 -10.91
N TYR A 123 -22.10 20.87 -11.14
CA TYR A 123 -22.10 22.29 -10.78
C TYR A 123 -22.46 23.21 -11.97
N PRO A 124 -23.10 24.37 -11.68
CA PRO A 124 -23.44 25.34 -12.71
C PRO A 124 -22.23 26.19 -13.11
N LEU A 125 -21.88 26.18 -14.39
CA LEU A 125 -20.95 27.11 -15.03
C LEU A 125 -21.71 28.37 -15.46
N HIS A 126 -21.20 29.54 -15.06
CA HIS A 126 -21.82 30.83 -15.38
C HIS A 126 -20.85 31.73 -16.17
N LEU A 127 -21.30 32.24 -17.32
CA LEU A 127 -20.59 33.21 -18.15
C LEU A 127 -21.46 34.47 -18.31
N SER A 128 -20.83 35.66 -18.30
CA SER A 128 -21.52 36.94 -18.36
C SER A 128 -20.63 38.06 -18.92
N CYS A 129 -21.09 38.67 -20.02
CA CYS A 129 -20.51 39.87 -20.64
C CYS A 129 -21.26 41.16 -20.24
N GLU A 130 -22.15 41.09 -19.24
CA GLU A 130 -23.07 42.18 -18.87
C GLU A 130 -22.36 43.47 -18.43
N ARG A 131 -21.16 43.37 -17.85
CA ARG A 131 -20.40 44.53 -17.33
C ARG A 131 -20.14 45.62 -18.37
N ASN A 132 -20.14 45.29 -19.66
CA ASN A 132 -19.91 46.22 -20.77
C ASN A 132 -21.10 46.31 -21.75
N GLY A 133 -22.26 45.73 -21.39
CA GLY A 133 -23.43 45.69 -22.28
C GLY A 133 -23.27 44.83 -23.53
N GLY A 134 -22.21 44.01 -23.59
CA GLY A 134 -21.92 43.11 -24.71
C GLY A 134 -22.70 41.80 -24.64
N VAL A 135 -22.61 41.03 -25.72
CA VAL A 135 -23.07 39.64 -25.80
C VAL A 135 -21.87 38.73 -26.01
N ILE A 136 -22.00 37.47 -25.62
CA ILE A 136 -21.01 36.43 -25.89
C ILE A 136 -20.99 36.19 -27.40
N SER A 137 -19.90 36.57 -28.07
CA SER A 137 -19.77 36.43 -29.54
C SER A 137 -19.13 35.12 -29.97
N GLN A 138 -18.23 34.58 -29.14
CA GLN A 138 -17.40 33.43 -29.49
C GLN A 138 -17.06 32.64 -28.24
N ILE A 139 -16.96 31.31 -28.40
CA ILE A 139 -16.36 30.40 -27.42
C ILE A 139 -15.09 29.84 -28.05
N ASP A 140 -13.94 30.06 -27.43
CA ASP A 140 -12.61 29.63 -27.89
C ASP A 140 -12.30 28.19 -27.50
N PHE A 141 -12.76 27.80 -26.31
CA PHE A 141 -12.53 26.48 -25.78
C PHE A 141 -13.74 26.05 -24.96
N ALA A 142 -14.14 24.79 -25.08
CA ALA A 142 -14.96 24.16 -24.06
C ALA A 142 -14.64 22.67 -23.98
N SER A 143 -14.53 22.16 -22.76
CA SER A 143 -14.29 20.74 -22.52
C SER A 143 -15.00 20.30 -21.26
N TYR A 144 -15.94 19.37 -21.42
CA TYR A 144 -16.51 18.55 -20.35
C TYR A 144 -15.70 17.24 -20.25
N GLY A 145 -15.06 16.99 -19.11
CA GLY A 145 -14.15 15.86 -18.89
C GLY A 145 -12.97 16.19 -17.98
N THR A 146 -11.74 15.91 -18.40
CA THR A 146 -10.50 16.13 -17.63
C THR A 146 -9.65 17.27 -18.17
N ALA A 147 -10.26 18.43 -18.45
CA ALA A 147 -9.55 19.60 -18.97
C ALA A 147 -8.45 20.10 -18.01
N MET A 148 -7.38 20.66 -18.56
CA MET A 148 -6.19 21.08 -17.80
C MET A 148 -5.68 22.46 -18.22
N GLY A 149 -5.06 23.19 -17.29
CA GLY A 149 -4.41 24.48 -17.56
C GLY A 149 -4.98 25.62 -16.72
N ALA A 150 -4.36 26.80 -16.83
CA ALA A 150 -4.89 28.03 -16.27
C ALA A 150 -5.87 28.68 -17.26
N CYS A 151 -6.78 29.50 -16.74
CA CYS A 151 -7.65 30.36 -17.56
C CYS A 151 -6.86 31.13 -18.62
N GLY A 152 -7.28 31.07 -19.88
CA GLY A 152 -6.56 31.65 -21.03
C GLY A 152 -5.53 30.71 -21.67
N GLN A 153 -5.28 29.53 -21.09
CA GLN A 153 -4.30 28.54 -21.54
C GLN A 153 -4.80 27.11 -21.36
N MET A 154 -6.11 26.91 -21.47
CA MET A 154 -6.76 25.63 -21.23
C MET A 154 -6.53 24.65 -22.38
N LYS A 155 -6.41 23.36 -22.03
CA LYS A 155 -6.19 22.27 -22.97
C LYS A 155 -7.13 21.11 -22.68
N GLN A 156 -7.53 20.44 -23.76
CA GLN A 156 -8.35 19.24 -23.71
C GLN A 156 -7.65 18.12 -22.94
N GLY A 157 -8.40 17.42 -22.09
CA GLY A 157 -7.95 16.24 -21.36
C GLY A 157 -8.06 14.92 -22.12
N SER A 158 -7.59 13.83 -21.51
CA SER A 158 -7.76 12.47 -22.03
C SER A 158 -9.22 11.99 -22.02
N CYS A 159 -10.03 12.54 -21.13
CA CYS A 159 -11.47 12.41 -21.13
C CYS A 159 -12.04 13.75 -21.63
N HIS A 160 -12.75 13.73 -22.75
CA HIS A 160 -13.36 14.92 -23.34
C HIS A 160 -14.59 14.53 -24.14
N SER A 161 -15.71 15.21 -23.88
CA SER A 161 -16.87 15.02 -24.73
C SER A 161 -16.72 15.85 -26.00
N ASN A 162 -16.69 15.19 -27.15
CA ASN A 162 -16.50 15.83 -28.46
C ASN A 162 -17.58 16.87 -28.80
N ASN A 163 -18.71 16.89 -28.10
CA ASN A 163 -19.78 17.87 -28.27
C ASN A 163 -19.67 19.09 -27.32
N SER A 164 -18.65 19.15 -26.45
CA SER A 164 -18.53 20.19 -25.42
C SER A 164 -18.59 21.59 -26.02
N LEU A 165 -17.76 21.85 -27.04
CA LEU A 165 -17.70 23.15 -27.70
C LEU A 165 -19.02 23.51 -28.38
N SER A 166 -19.60 22.58 -29.14
CA SER A 166 -20.84 22.86 -29.89
C SER A 166 -22.04 23.12 -28.97
N ILE A 167 -22.12 22.43 -27.83
CA ILE A 167 -23.17 22.66 -26.83
C ILE A 167 -23.01 24.03 -26.18
N VAL A 168 -21.81 24.37 -25.71
CA VAL A 168 -21.58 25.67 -25.03
C VAL A 168 -21.79 26.83 -26.01
N GLN A 169 -21.33 26.71 -27.26
CA GLN A 169 -21.58 27.68 -28.32
C GLN A 169 -23.07 27.89 -28.55
N ARG A 170 -23.84 26.80 -28.69
CA ARG A 170 -25.28 26.85 -28.93
C ARG A 170 -26.05 27.52 -27.79
N ILE A 171 -25.60 27.35 -26.54
CA ILE A 171 -26.30 27.90 -25.37
C ILE A 171 -25.93 29.37 -25.13
N CYS A 172 -24.65 29.72 -25.31
CA CYS A 172 -24.13 31.00 -24.84
C CYS A 172 -23.99 32.07 -25.93
N ILE A 173 -23.70 31.71 -27.18
CA ILE A 173 -23.48 32.72 -28.22
C ILE A 173 -24.75 33.55 -28.44
N GLY A 174 -24.58 34.87 -28.50
CA GLY A 174 -25.65 35.86 -28.64
C GLY A 174 -26.33 36.24 -27.33
N GLN A 175 -26.03 35.57 -26.22
CA GLN A 175 -26.59 35.90 -24.91
C GLN A 175 -25.70 36.90 -24.16
N LYS A 176 -26.30 37.73 -23.29
CA LYS A 176 -25.55 38.62 -22.39
C LYS A 176 -24.88 37.84 -21.25
N SER A 177 -25.56 36.78 -20.81
CA SER A 177 -25.09 35.82 -19.82
C SER A 177 -25.72 34.45 -20.10
N CYS A 178 -25.06 33.38 -19.68
CA CYS A 178 -25.57 32.02 -19.80
C CYS A 178 -25.16 31.18 -18.58
N THR A 179 -25.97 30.17 -18.26
CA THR A 179 -25.67 29.18 -17.23
C THR A 179 -25.83 27.78 -17.80
N ILE A 180 -24.82 26.94 -17.62
CA ILE A 180 -24.80 25.55 -18.09
C ILE A 180 -24.51 24.66 -16.89
N ILE A 181 -25.32 23.63 -16.67
CA ILE A 181 -25.05 22.65 -15.61
C ILE A 181 -24.16 21.55 -16.19
N ALA A 182 -22.95 21.37 -15.66
CA ALA A 182 -21.99 20.40 -16.18
C ALA A 182 -22.41 18.95 -15.84
N THR A 183 -23.26 18.34 -16.68
CA THR A 183 -23.87 17.02 -16.43
C THR A 183 -23.72 16.08 -17.63
N ASN A 184 -23.70 14.77 -17.34
CA ASN A 184 -23.69 13.72 -18.36
C ASN A 184 -24.94 13.74 -19.25
N ASP A 185 -26.09 14.22 -18.73
CA ASP A 185 -27.30 14.39 -19.53
C ASP A 185 -27.15 15.43 -20.64
N ILE A 186 -26.37 16.50 -20.38
CA ILE A 186 -26.15 17.58 -21.34
C ILE A 186 -25.03 17.20 -22.32
N PHE A 187 -23.92 16.67 -21.82
CA PHE A 187 -22.69 16.48 -22.58
C PHE A 187 -22.41 15.03 -23.00
N GLY A 188 -23.11 14.04 -22.46
CA GLY A 188 -22.67 12.63 -22.43
C GLY A 188 -21.56 12.41 -21.39
N ASP A 189 -21.29 11.15 -21.02
CA ASP A 189 -20.12 10.80 -20.19
C ASP A 189 -18.95 10.36 -21.10
N PRO A 190 -17.92 11.20 -21.28
CA PRO A 190 -16.75 10.88 -22.09
C PRO A 190 -15.66 10.13 -21.31
N CYS A 191 -15.86 9.88 -20.02
CA CYS A 191 -14.84 9.32 -19.15
C CYS A 191 -15.02 7.82 -18.97
N TYR A 192 -13.91 7.12 -18.72
CA TYR A 192 -13.94 5.70 -18.41
C TYR A 192 -14.72 5.44 -17.11
N GLU A 193 -15.73 4.58 -17.19
CA GLU A 193 -16.30 3.89 -16.03
C GLU A 193 -15.31 2.79 -15.62
N TYR A 194 -14.83 2.86 -14.39
CA TYR A 194 -14.05 1.79 -13.80
C TYR A 194 -15.01 0.87 -13.06
N ASN A 195 -14.97 -0.42 -13.38
CA ASN A 195 -15.60 -1.43 -12.55
C ASN A 195 -14.66 -1.70 -11.37
N TRP A 196 -15.05 -1.24 -10.19
CA TRP A 196 -14.38 -1.55 -8.94
C TRP A 196 -15.07 -2.76 -8.31
N ASP A 197 -14.31 -3.84 -8.11
CA ASP A 197 -14.83 -5.03 -7.42
C ASP A 197 -15.06 -4.73 -5.92
N TYR A 198 -14.20 -3.90 -5.34
CA TYR A 198 -14.21 -3.49 -3.94
C TYR A 198 -14.08 -1.97 -3.81
N THR A 199 -14.81 -1.38 -2.87
CA THR A 199 -14.59 -0.01 -2.40
C THR A 199 -14.37 -0.02 -0.90
N GLU A 200 -13.22 0.47 -0.45
CA GLU A 200 -12.96 0.69 0.98
C GLU A 200 -13.53 2.04 1.43
N ILE A 201 -14.22 2.06 2.57
CA ILE A 201 -14.85 3.27 3.08
C ILE A 201 -13.98 3.88 4.18
N PHE A 202 -13.24 4.91 3.79
CA PHE A 202 -12.29 5.69 4.61
C PHE A 202 -11.04 4.91 5.02
N ASN A 203 -10.06 5.66 5.54
CA ASN A 203 -8.74 5.19 5.96
C ASN A 203 -8.49 5.68 7.39
N GLU A 204 -7.91 4.86 8.26
CA GLU A 204 -7.46 5.23 9.62
C GLU A 204 -8.49 6.06 10.38
N ILE A 205 -9.71 5.53 10.44
CA ILE A 205 -10.90 6.27 10.89
C ILE A 205 -10.77 6.81 12.32
N GLU A 206 -10.03 6.12 13.16
CA GLU A 206 -9.80 6.45 14.56
C GLU A 206 -8.52 7.28 14.75
N GLY A 207 -7.50 7.03 13.93
CA GLY A 207 -6.20 7.72 13.96
C GLY A 207 -6.23 9.09 13.30
N GLU A 208 -6.40 9.10 11.97
CA GLU A 208 -6.39 10.33 11.14
C GLU A 208 -7.68 11.15 11.29
N HIS A 209 -8.80 10.49 11.59
CA HIS A 209 -10.12 11.13 11.54
C HIS A 209 -10.85 11.21 12.89
N GLN A 210 -10.33 10.54 13.93
CA GLN A 210 -10.89 10.57 15.30
C GLN A 210 -12.39 10.23 15.37
N MET A 211 -12.86 9.39 14.45
CA MET A 211 -14.25 8.95 14.41
C MET A 211 -14.52 7.97 15.55
N SER A 212 -15.65 8.14 16.24
CA SER A 212 -16.19 7.06 17.07
C SER A 212 -16.71 5.94 16.18
N ILE A 213 -16.67 4.69 16.67
CA ILE A 213 -17.15 3.56 15.88
C ILE A 213 -18.63 3.69 15.51
N GLU A 214 -19.46 4.27 16.37
CA GLU A 214 -20.89 4.48 16.08
C GLU A 214 -21.09 5.51 14.97
N TYR A 215 -20.28 6.57 14.95
CA TYR A 215 -20.31 7.56 13.88
C TYR A 215 -19.83 6.95 12.56
N TYR A 216 -18.69 6.25 12.59
CA TYR A 216 -18.15 5.58 11.42
C TYR A 216 -19.15 4.57 10.84
N THR A 217 -19.76 3.73 11.67
CA THR A 217 -20.77 2.75 11.26
C THR A 217 -21.92 3.41 10.49
N ARG A 218 -22.45 4.54 10.99
CA ARG A 218 -23.49 5.30 10.27
C ARG A 218 -22.98 5.91 8.97
N ALA A 219 -21.73 6.38 8.94
CA ALA A 219 -21.13 6.93 7.73
C ALA A 219 -20.90 5.86 6.67
N TYR A 220 -20.40 4.68 7.07
CA TYR A 220 -20.25 3.50 6.22
C TYR A 220 -21.56 3.14 5.53
N ASP A 221 -22.64 3.00 6.30
CA ASP A 221 -23.98 2.71 5.78
C ASP A 221 -24.46 3.76 4.79
N ALA A 222 -24.33 5.05 5.15
CA ALA A 222 -24.80 6.16 4.33
C ALA A 222 -24.03 6.27 3.01
N VAL A 223 -22.71 6.01 3.01
CA VAL A 223 -21.88 6.02 1.80
C VAL A 223 -22.30 4.88 0.88
N ILE A 224 -22.48 3.66 1.40
CA ILE A 224 -22.90 2.50 0.59
C ILE A 224 -24.29 2.73 -0.02
N GLN A 225 -25.25 3.21 0.77
CA GLN A 225 -26.58 3.55 0.26
C GLN A 225 -26.52 4.65 -0.80
N GLY A 226 -25.65 5.65 -0.59
CA GLY A 226 -25.38 6.71 -1.55
C GLY A 226 -24.85 6.15 -2.87
N ILE A 227 -23.83 5.30 -2.81
CA ILE A 227 -23.24 4.64 -3.99
C ILE A 227 -24.30 3.83 -4.72
N ARG A 228 -24.99 2.90 -4.03
CA ARG A 228 -26.03 2.05 -4.63
C ARG A 228 -27.15 2.85 -5.28
N ARG A 229 -27.57 3.95 -4.66
CA ARG A 229 -28.61 4.84 -5.23
C ARG A 229 -28.19 5.46 -6.57
N HIS A 230 -26.91 5.78 -6.75
CA HIS A 230 -26.40 6.43 -7.96
C HIS A 230 -25.95 5.43 -9.03
N THR A 231 -25.33 4.33 -8.62
CA THR A 231 -24.73 3.36 -9.55
C THR A 231 -25.65 2.18 -9.88
N ASN A 232 -26.65 1.92 -9.03
CA ASN A 232 -27.45 0.69 -9.06
C ASN A 232 -26.60 -0.60 -9.04
N ASN A 233 -25.34 -0.51 -8.55
CA ASN A 233 -24.41 -1.63 -8.46
C ASN A 233 -24.51 -2.27 -7.07
N TYR A 234 -25.14 -3.44 -7.00
CA TYR A 234 -25.25 -4.24 -5.79
C TYR A 234 -24.22 -5.37 -5.70
N ASP A 235 -23.44 -5.59 -6.78
CA ASP A 235 -22.40 -6.61 -6.85
C ASP A 235 -21.05 -6.11 -6.28
N MET A 236 -20.86 -4.78 -6.25
CA MET A 236 -19.69 -4.15 -5.63
C MET A 236 -19.62 -4.47 -4.14
N LYS A 237 -18.45 -4.90 -3.70
CA LYS A 237 -18.16 -5.26 -2.33
C LYS A 237 -17.54 -4.08 -1.59
N TYR A 238 -17.63 -4.10 -0.26
CA TYR A 238 -17.15 -3.01 0.57
C TYR A 238 -16.18 -3.47 1.66
N VAL A 239 -15.11 -2.72 1.83
CA VAL A 239 -14.12 -2.92 2.90
C VAL A 239 -14.32 -1.82 3.94
N GLY A 240 -14.34 -2.19 5.22
CA GLY A 240 -14.58 -1.27 6.32
C GLY A 240 -13.44 -1.18 7.32
N MET A 241 -13.44 -0.06 8.04
CA MET A 241 -12.58 0.37 9.14
C MET A 241 -11.19 0.89 8.76
N ALA A 242 -10.35 0.11 8.09
CA ALA A 242 -8.96 0.48 7.80
C ALA A 242 -8.23 1.04 9.04
N LEU A 243 -8.32 0.34 10.18
CA LEU A 243 -7.83 0.85 11.46
C LEU A 243 -6.31 1.02 11.45
N GLU A 244 -5.80 2.16 11.91
CA GLU A 244 -4.38 2.37 12.23
C GLU A 244 -3.97 1.48 13.43
N ASN A 245 -4.80 1.50 14.48
CA ASN A 245 -4.59 0.83 15.76
C ASN A 245 -5.41 -0.46 15.81
N HIS A 246 -4.78 -1.55 15.36
CA HIS A 246 -5.41 -2.87 15.27
C HIS A 246 -5.94 -3.43 16.60
N ASN A 247 -5.46 -2.95 17.76
CA ASN A 247 -5.85 -3.46 19.08
C ASN A 247 -7.13 -2.82 19.67
N GLU A 248 -7.85 -2.01 18.90
CA GLU A 248 -9.12 -1.39 19.29
C GLU A 248 -10.31 -2.37 19.25
N PHE A 249 -10.30 -3.40 20.10
CA PHE A 249 -11.28 -4.51 20.06
C PHE A 249 -12.77 -4.12 20.10
N ASN A 250 -13.09 -2.94 20.64
CA ASN A 250 -14.47 -2.44 20.65
C ASN A 250 -14.95 -2.01 19.26
N PHE A 251 -14.06 -1.56 18.39
CA PHE A 251 -14.40 -1.22 17.01
C PHE A 251 -14.93 -2.45 16.27
N TYR A 252 -14.18 -3.56 16.32
CA TYR A 252 -14.60 -4.83 15.72
C TYR A 252 -15.91 -5.36 16.30
N LYS A 253 -16.07 -5.34 17.63
CA LYS A 253 -17.30 -5.83 18.28
C LYS A 253 -18.54 -5.04 17.87
N TYR A 254 -18.40 -3.72 17.73
CA TYR A 254 -19.51 -2.86 17.35
C TYR A 254 -19.79 -2.95 15.86
N PHE A 255 -18.78 -2.80 15.01
CA PHE A 255 -18.94 -2.81 13.55
C PHE A 255 -19.40 -4.18 13.02
N LEU A 256 -18.83 -5.29 13.49
CA LEU A 256 -19.21 -6.62 12.99
C LEU A 256 -20.59 -7.09 13.48
N ASN A 257 -21.22 -6.36 14.39
CA ASN A 257 -22.58 -6.65 14.81
C ASN A 257 -23.57 -6.03 13.81
N HIS A 258 -24.16 -6.89 12.96
CA HIS A 258 -25.17 -6.52 11.96
C HIS A 258 -26.33 -5.69 12.51
N SER A 259 -26.68 -5.80 13.80
CA SER A 259 -27.76 -4.98 14.39
C SER A 259 -27.43 -3.48 14.49
N ASN A 260 -26.16 -3.12 14.37
CA ASN A 260 -25.69 -1.74 14.43
C ASN A 260 -25.70 -1.04 13.06
N HIS A 261 -25.97 -1.79 12.00
CA HIS A 261 -26.05 -1.30 10.62
C HIS A 261 -27.50 -1.11 10.18
N ALA A 262 -27.68 -0.22 9.20
CA ALA A 262 -28.92 -0.11 8.46
C ALA A 262 -29.25 -1.43 7.71
N PRO A 263 -30.52 -1.70 7.39
CA PRO A 263 -30.89 -2.88 6.62
C PRO A 263 -30.17 -2.95 5.27
N ASP A 264 -29.85 -4.17 4.82
CA ASP A 264 -29.24 -4.46 3.52
C ASP A 264 -27.82 -3.88 3.32
N ILE A 265 -27.13 -3.47 4.39
CA ILE A 265 -25.72 -3.10 4.32
C ILE A 265 -24.85 -4.36 4.38
N PRO A 266 -24.00 -4.62 3.37
CA PRO A 266 -23.08 -5.76 3.39
C PRO A 266 -21.88 -5.46 4.29
N LEU A 267 -21.33 -6.51 4.90
CA LEU A 267 -20.05 -6.49 5.60
C LEU A 267 -19.12 -7.48 4.91
N ASP A 268 -18.67 -7.13 3.70
CA ASP A 268 -17.92 -8.06 2.85
C ASP A 268 -16.51 -8.31 3.40
N MET A 269 -15.86 -7.26 3.91
CA MET A 269 -14.49 -7.34 4.43
C MET A 269 -14.21 -6.25 5.46
N ILE A 270 -13.36 -6.55 6.43
CA ILE A 270 -12.75 -5.57 7.33
C ILE A 270 -11.26 -5.42 7.06
N SER A 271 -10.72 -4.23 7.32
CA SER A 271 -9.31 -3.89 7.16
C SER A 271 -8.73 -3.26 8.43
N TYR A 272 -7.44 -3.49 8.63
CA TYR A 272 -6.61 -2.85 9.66
C TYR A 272 -5.13 -2.98 9.32
N HIS A 273 -4.33 -2.06 9.83
CA HIS A 273 -2.96 -1.83 9.41
C HIS A 273 -1.96 -2.53 10.36
N PHE A 274 -0.75 -2.77 9.86
CA PHE A 274 0.41 -3.13 10.68
C PHE A 274 1.70 -2.56 10.09
N TYR A 275 2.40 -1.77 10.89
CA TYR A 275 3.76 -1.35 10.59
C TYR A 275 4.70 -1.72 11.73
N ALA A 276 5.74 -2.49 11.44
CA ALA A 276 6.84 -2.61 12.37
C ALA A 276 7.59 -1.27 12.43
N ILE A 277 7.83 -0.77 13.63
CA ILE A 277 8.52 0.50 13.85
C ILE A 277 9.99 0.24 14.10
N GLY A 278 10.84 0.87 13.29
CA GLY A 278 12.29 0.79 13.46
C GLY A 278 12.78 1.60 14.64
N THR A 279 13.76 1.07 15.38
CA THR A 279 14.47 1.81 16.44
C THR A 279 15.69 2.55 15.90
N SER A 280 16.23 2.11 14.76
CA SER A 280 17.29 2.80 14.02
C SER A 280 17.01 2.82 12.53
N ARG A 281 17.40 3.92 11.88
CA ARG A 281 17.30 4.10 10.43
C ARG A 281 18.47 3.46 9.67
N THR A 282 19.61 3.24 10.33
CA THR A 282 20.86 2.87 9.62
C THR A 282 21.61 1.70 10.23
N ASP A 283 21.12 1.11 11.32
CA ASP A 283 21.74 -0.05 11.98
C ASP A 283 20.99 -1.35 11.62
N PRO A 284 21.56 -2.22 10.77
CA PRO A 284 20.91 -3.45 10.36
C PRO A 284 20.65 -4.45 11.49
N GLN A 285 21.47 -4.43 12.55
CA GLN A 285 21.27 -5.33 13.69
C GLN A 285 19.95 -5.02 14.41
N SER A 286 19.56 -3.74 14.46
CA SER A 286 18.32 -3.31 15.12
C SER A 286 17.04 -3.82 14.44
N TRP A 287 17.11 -4.18 13.15
CA TRP A 287 15.96 -4.58 12.34
C TRP A 287 15.50 -6.02 12.60
N GLU A 288 16.28 -6.82 13.31
CA GLU A 288 15.80 -8.07 13.88
C GLU A 288 14.60 -7.85 14.83
N ASN A 289 14.45 -6.64 15.39
CA ASN A 289 13.33 -6.28 16.25
C ASN A 289 12.00 -6.10 15.48
N PHE A 290 11.99 -6.19 14.14
CA PHE A 290 10.75 -6.20 13.38
C PHE A 290 9.92 -7.47 13.64
N PHE A 291 10.58 -8.62 13.73
CA PHE A 291 9.90 -9.91 13.82
C PHE A 291 9.14 -10.12 15.14
N PRO A 292 9.69 -9.78 16.32
CA PRO A 292 8.94 -9.84 17.58
C PRO A 292 7.73 -8.90 17.64
N GLN A 293 7.77 -7.75 16.94
CA GLN A 293 6.61 -6.86 16.83
C GLN A 293 5.47 -7.56 16.08
N LEU A 294 5.79 -8.25 14.99
CA LEU A 294 4.81 -9.05 14.26
C LEU A 294 4.29 -10.23 15.10
N ASP A 295 5.16 -10.90 15.86
CA ASP A 295 4.73 -12.01 16.73
C ASP A 295 3.66 -11.54 17.73
N LYS A 296 3.83 -10.35 18.32
CA LYS A 296 2.81 -9.73 19.16
C LYS A 296 1.53 -9.43 18.37
N PHE A 297 1.65 -8.81 17.19
CA PHE A 297 0.51 -8.52 16.33
C PHE A 297 -0.32 -9.77 16.00
N THR A 298 0.34 -10.91 15.69
CA THR A 298 -0.38 -12.15 15.35
C THR A 298 -1.24 -12.69 16.49
N ILE A 299 -0.91 -12.41 17.76
CA ILE A 299 -1.76 -12.76 18.92
C ILE A 299 -3.03 -11.89 18.93
N GLU A 300 -2.91 -10.64 18.54
CA GLU A 300 -4.04 -9.71 18.47
C GLU A 300 -4.95 -10.05 17.29
N VAL A 301 -4.37 -10.45 16.15
CA VAL A 301 -5.10 -11.00 14.99
C VAL A 301 -5.97 -12.20 15.38
N GLU A 302 -5.48 -13.13 16.20
CA GLU A 302 -6.28 -14.27 16.68
C GLU A 302 -7.53 -13.82 17.44
N GLN A 303 -7.40 -12.79 18.26
CA GLN A 303 -8.52 -12.23 19.01
C GLN A 303 -9.52 -11.53 18.09
N ILE A 304 -9.04 -10.76 17.11
CA ILE A 304 -9.88 -10.10 16.09
C ILE A 304 -10.66 -11.15 15.29
N GLU A 305 -9.97 -12.18 14.82
CA GLU A 305 -10.60 -13.26 14.05
C GLU A 305 -11.62 -14.05 14.88
N GLN A 306 -11.39 -14.22 16.19
CA GLN A 306 -12.38 -14.82 17.08
C GLN A 306 -13.63 -13.96 17.22
N ILE A 307 -13.49 -12.63 17.31
CA ILE A 307 -14.62 -11.69 17.33
C ILE A 307 -15.39 -11.78 16.00
N ARG A 308 -14.68 -11.71 14.87
CA ARG A 308 -15.29 -11.79 13.53
C ARG A 308 -16.03 -13.08 13.31
N LYS A 309 -15.42 -14.24 13.60
CA LYS A 309 -16.08 -15.55 13.45
C LYS A 309 -17.35 -15.68 14.29
N ASN A 310 -17.40 -15.00 15.44
CA ASN A 310 -18.58 -15.01 16.31
C ASN A 310 -19.69 -14.08 15.83
N LEU A 311 -19.35 -12.87 15.35
CA LEU A 311 -20.35 -11.83 15.04
C LEU A 311 -20.73 -11.78 13.57
N SER A 312 -19.79 -12.03 12.66
CA SER A 312 -19.99 -12.01 11.22
C SER A 312 -19.04 -12.99 10.51
N PRO A 313 -19.32 -14.31 10.59
CA PRO A 313 -18.42 -15.35 10.07
C PRO A 313 -18.17 -15.31 8.56
N GLN A 314 -19.07 -14.66 7.80
CA GLN A 314 -18.96 -14.49 6.35
C GLN A 314 -18.10 -13.28 5.96
N THR A 315 -17.89 -12.32 6.87
CA THR A 315 -17.04 -11.14 6.61
C THR A 315 -15.59 -11.59 6.48
N ARG A 316 -14.90 -11.15 5.44
CA ARG A 316 -13.48 -11.42 5.20
C ARG A 316 -12.59 -10.45 5.99
N THR A 317 -11.30 -10.73 6.06
CA THR A 317 -10.31 -9.86 6.72
C THR A 317 -9.11 -9.59 5.82
N THR A 318 -8.74 -8.33 5.69
CA THR A 318 -7.48 -7.91 5.04
C THR A 318 -6.58 -7.16 6.01
N ILE A 319 -5.27 -7.41 5.92
CA ILE A 319 -4.27 -6.46 6.42
C ILE A 319 -3.81 -5.67 5.21
N ASP A 320 -4.54 -4.61 4.87
CA ASP A 320 -4.41 -3.87 3.61
C ASP A 320 -3.19 -2.96 3.58
N GLU A 321 -2.70 -2.54 4.74
CA GLU A 321 -1.42 -1.86 4.91
C GLU A 321 -0.47 -2.63 5.84
N LEU A 322 0.51 -3.33 5.26
CA LEU A 322 1.54 -4.04 6.01
C LEU A 322 2.95 -3.61 5.59
N GLY A 323 3.78 -3.18 6.54
CA GLY A 323 5.15 -2.79 6.22
C GLY A 323 6.05 -2.47 7.41
N VAL A 324 7.05 -1.63 7.14
CA VAL A 324 8.01 -1.10 8.11
C VAL A 324 8.04 0.41 7.95
N ILE A 325 8.00 1.14 9.07
CA ILE A 325 8.29 2.58 9.10
C ILE A 325 9.57 2.79 9.91
N LEU A 326 10.60 3.34 9.26
CA LEU A 326 11.84 3.73 9.91
C LEU A 326 11.72 5.10 10.60
N PRO A 327 12.56 5.40 11.61
CA PRO A 327 12.61 6.71 12.23
C PRO A 327 12.82 7.83 11.21
N ASN A 328 12.12 8.94 11.44
CA ASN A 328 12.25 10.19 10.68
C ASN A 328 11.95 10.03 9.19
N ASP A 329 11.02 9.14 8.81
CA ASP A 329 10.79 8.79 7.40
C ASP A 329 10.37 9.98 6.54
N ASN A 330 9.66 10.93 7.14
CA ASN A 330 9.23 12.16 6.46
C ASN A 330 10.14 13.37 6.74
N ASP A 331 11.28 13.19 7.42
CA ASP A 331 12.25 14.28 7.63
C ASP A 331 13.12 14.45 6.37
N PRO A 332 13.13 15.64 5.74
CA PRO A 332 13.92 15.90 4.53
C PRO A 332 15.44 15.78 4.75
N ASN A 333 15.90 15.79 6.00
CA ASN A 333 17.31 15.68 6.36
C ASN A 333 17.70 14.26 6.83
N ALA A 334 16.75 13.31 6.86
CA ALA A 334 17.05 11.95 7.28
C ALA A 334 18.04 11.28 6.31
N PRO A 335 19.09 10.60 6.83
CA PRO A 335 20.02 9.88 5.97
C PRO A 335 19.31 8.72 5.26
N LEU A 336 19.81 8.30 4.09
CA LEU A 336 19.33 7.06 3.49
C LEU A 336 19.75 5.84 4.32
N PHE A 337 18.95 4.80 4.27
CA PHE A 337 19.23 3.50 4.87
C PHE A 337 20.05 2.61 3.92
N PRO A 338 20.89 1.69 4.44
CA PRO A 338 21.71 0.81 3.62
C PRO A 338 20.88 -0.20 2.82
N LEU A 339 21.46 -0.75 1.74
CA LEU A 339 20.79 -1.64 0.78
C LEU A 339 20.13 -2.85 1.46
N ILE A 340 20.82 -3.50 2.41
CA ILE A 340 20.31 -4.63 3.19
C ILE A 340 18.97 -4.37 3.90
N TYR A 341 18.59 -3.09 4.11
CA TYR A 341 17.26 -2.73 4.65
C TYR A 341 16.13 -3.37 3.85
N TRP A 342 16.22 -3.33 2.52
CA TRP A 342 15.18 -3.87 1.66
C TRP A 342 14.95 -5.36 1.93
N ASN A 343 16.02 -6.12 2.22
CA ASN A 343 15.92 -7.53 2.58
C ASN A 343 15.28 -7.72 3.96
N ALA A 344 15.63 -6.91 4.96
CA ALA A 344 15.00 -6.96 6.29
C ALA A 344 13.48 -6.69 6.22
N ALA A 345 13.08 -5.65 5.49
CA ALA A 345 11.67 -5.31 5.30
C ALA A 345 10.92 -6.36 4.45
N ALA A 346 11.56 -6.89 3.40
CA ALA A 346 11.00 -7.96 2.58
C ALA A 346 10.82 -9.26 3.38
N ALA A 347 11.78 -9.58 4.26
CA ALA A 347 11.73 -10.75 5.12
C ALA A 347 10.59 -10.64 6.14
N LEU A 348 10.35 -9.45 6.69
CA LEU A 348 9.19 -9.20 7.53
C LEU A 348 7.87 -9.43 6.76
N TYR A 349 7.75 -8.92 5.53
CA TYR A 349 6.53 -9.12 4.73
C TYR A 349 6.27 -10.61 4.44
N ALA A 350 7.29 -11.36 3.98
CA ALA A 350 7.15 -12.79 3.75
C ALA A 350 6.82 -13.57 5.04
N TYR A 351 7.40 -13.17 6.17
CA TYR A 351 7.11 -13.76 7.48
C TYR A 351 5.66 -13.50 7.88
N SER A 352 5.18 -12.27 7.65
CA SER A 352 3.79 -11.85 7.85
C SER A 352 2.83 -12.68 7.01
N TRP A 353 3.08 -12.78 5.71
CA TRP A 353 2.25 -13.60 4.83
C TRP A 353 2.19 -15.06 5.30
N GLY A 354 3.33 -15.67 5.66
CA GLY A 354 3.37 -17.05 6.15
C GLY A 354 2.61 -17.27 7.47
N LYS A 355 2.73 -16.34 8.43
CA LYS A 355 2.05 -16.41 9.73
C LYS A 355 0.54 -16.15 9.60
N LEU A 356 0.16 -15.11 8.86
CA LEU A 356 -1.24 -14.72 8.66
C LEU A 356 -1.99 -15.73 7.78
N SER A 357 -1.28 -16.46 6.90
CA SER A 357 -1.86 -17.56 6.13
C SER A 357 -2.40 -18.68 7.02
N ARG A 358 -1.68 -19.02 8.08
CA ARG A 358 -2.13 -20.01 9.07
C ARG A 358 -3.37 -19.53 9.83
N GLN A 359 -3.52 -18.23 10.01
CA GLN A 359 -4.65 -17.61 10.70
C GLN A 359 -5.86 -17.39 9.79
N ASN A 360 -5.75 -17.76 8.50
CA ASN A 360 -6.78 -17.64 7.48
C ASN A 360 -7.24 -16.19 7.24
N ILE A 361 -6.28 -15.26 7.23
CA ILE A 361 -6.49 -13.89 6.75
C ILE A 361 -6.63 -13.93 5.23
N ASP A 362 -7.61 -13.23 4.67
CA ASP A 362 -7.94 -13.34 3.25
C ASP A 362 -6.91 -12.65 2.35
N VAL A 363 -6.45 -11.45 2.71
CA VAL A 363 -5.57 -10.62 1.89
C VAL A 363 -4.52 -9.94 2.75
N VAL A 364 -3.28 -9.87 2.27
CA VAL A 364 -2.16 -9.17 2.94
C VAL A 364 -1.51 -8.20 1.96
N GLY A 365 -1.80 -6.91 2.13
CA GLY A 365 -1.32 -5.79 1.33
C GLY A 365 0.07 -5.29 1.76
N HIS A 366 1.04 -5.34 0.86
CA HIS A 366 2.36 -4.75 1.09
C HIS A 366 2.32 -3.23 0.89
N SER A 367 2.53 -2.50 1.97
CA SER A 367 2.68 -1.04 1.94
C SER A 367 4.12 -0.64 1.58
N GLN A 368 4.35 0.19 0.57
CA GLN A 368 3.47 0.61 -0.54
C GLN A 368 4.28 0.70 -1.84
N LEU A 369 3.64 0.72 -3.00
CA LEU A 369 4.35 0.64 -4.28
C LEU A 369 5.40 1.76 -4.44
N VAL A 370 5.06 2.98 -4.00
CA VAL A 370 5.88 4.17 -4.18
C VAL A 370 5.95 4.98 -2.90
N GLY A 371 7.16 5.22 -2.42
CA GLY A 371 7.50 6.20 -1.39
C GLY A 371 8.85 6.82 -1.76
N TYR A 372 9.21 7.98 -1.21
CA TYR A 372 10.43 8.68 -1.63
C TYR A 372 10.97 9.61 -0.55
N PRO A 373 12.31 9.77 -0.45
CA PRO A 373 12.95 10.72 0.44
C PRO A 373 12.88 12.13 -0.15
N GLN A 374 13.57 13.11 0.44
CA GLN A 374 13.78 14.39 -0.23
C GLN A 374 14.51 14.16 -1.56
N LEU A 375 13.89 14.56 -2.67
CA LEU A 375 14.49 14.48 -4.00
C LEU A 375 15.01 15.86 -4.39
N PRO A 376 16.32 16.07 -4.63
CA PRO A 376 16.85 17.40 -4.94
C PRO A 376 16.27 18.01 -6.22
N ASN A 377 15.92 17.17 -7.20
CA ASN A 377 15.44 17.59 -8.51
C ASN A 377 13.92 17.81 -8.57
N LEU A 378 13.19 17.33 -7.57
CA LEU A 378 11.74 17.41 -7.47
C LEU A 378 11.46 17.99 -6.09
N GLN A 379 11.13 19.29 -6.00
CA GLN A 379 10.85 20.01 -4.75
C GLN A 379 9.59 19.47 -4.05
N LEU A 380 9.65 18.22 -3.62
CA LEU A 380 8.59 17.44 -3.02
C LEU A 380 9.02 17.12 -1.59
N GLU A 381 8.09 17.25 -0.66
CA GLU A 381 8.28 16.76 0.70
C GLU A 381 8.42 15.23 0.67
N PRO A 382 9.32 14.65 1.49
CA PRO A 382 9.46 13.20 1.59
C PRO A 382 8.13 12.54 1.97
N GLN A 383 7.90 11.34 1.45
CA GLN A 383 6.72 10.55 1.76
C GLN A 383 7.14 9.09 1.96
N TYR A 384 7.30 8.72 3.23
CA TYR A 384 7.59 7.38 3.73
C TYR A 384 8.51 6.56 2.79
N PRO A 385 9.79 6.94 2.61
CA PRO A 385 10.71 6.21 1.75
C PRO A 385 10.91 4.75 2.17
N SER A 386 10.82 4.43 3.47
CA SER A 386 11.07 3.08 3.96
C SER A 386 9.97 2.06 3.56
N VAL A 387 8.77 2.55 3.25
CA VAL A 387 7.69 1.68 2.76
C VAL A 387 7.78 1.38 1.25
N ALA A 388 8.63 2.06 0.47
CA ALA A 388 8.64 1.89 -0.99
C ALA A 388 8.98 0.48 -1.47
N LEU A 389 8.19 -0.08 -2.39
CA LEU A 389 8.51 -1.33 -3.09
C LEU A 389 9.39 -1.08 -4.33
N LEU A 390 9.33 0.13 -4.90
CA LEU A 390 10.14 0.50 -6.07
C LEU A 390 11.18 1.55 -5.70
N ASN A 391 12.32 1.50 -6.37
CA ASN A 391 13.32 2.54 -6.32
C ASN A 391 12.72 3.83 -6.89
N TRP A 392 12.62 4.87 -6.05
CA TRP A 392 12.02 6.17 -6.39
C TRP A 392 12.75 6.94 -7.51
N THR A 393 13.97 6.56 -7.88
CA THR A 393 14.76 7.21 -8.94
C THR A 393 14.72 6.45 -10.27
N THR A 394 14.73 5.10 -10.22
CA THR A 394 14.82 4.27 -11.43
C THR A 394 13.53 3.52 -11.77
N GLY A 395 12.61 3.37 -10.80
CA GLY A 395 11.44 2.52 -10.91
C GLY A 395 11.74 1.02 -10.83
N GLU A 396 12.98 0.61 -10.55
CA GLU A 396 13.35 -0.80 -10.37
C GLU A 396 12.78 -1.38 -9.07
N GLY A 397 12.49 -2.68 -9.05
CA GLY A 397 11.96 -3.35 -7.87
C GLY A 397 12.98 -3.49 -6.75
N THR A 398 12.63 -3.11 -5.52
CA THR A 398 13.41 -3.46 -4.34
C THR A 398 13.18 -4.93 -3.96
N ALA A 399 13.91 -5.46 -2.98
CA ALA A 399 13.63 -6.80 -2.44
C ALA A 399 12.16 -6.97 -2.01
N LYS A 400 11.48 -5.88 -1.57
CA LYS A 400 10.06 -5.87 -1.21
C LYS A 400 9.14 -6.13 -2.42
N TYR A 401 9.44 -5.51 -3.57
CA TYR A 401 8.74 -5.80 -4.82
C TYR A 401 8.93 -7.25 -5.24
N TRP A 402 10.19 -7.70 -5.25
CA TRP A 402 10.53 -9.03 -5.75
C TRP A 402 9.98 -10.16 -4.88
N ILE A 403 9.90 -10.00 -3.55
CA ILE A 403 9.24 -11.00 -2.71
C ILE A 403 7.73 -11.03 -2.95
N SER A 404 7.09 -9.87 -3.13
CA SER A 404 5.66 -9.80 -3.44
C SER A 404 5.36 -10.50 -4.75
N LYS A 405 6.16 -10.21 -5.79
CA LYS A 405 6.07 -10.90 -7.09
C LYS A 405 6.31 -12.41 -6.95
N LEU A 406 7.35 -12.80 -6.21
CA LEU A 406 7.72 -14.20 -6.06
C LEU A 406 6.63 -15.00 -5.35
N LEU A 407 5.97 -14.44 -4.34
CA LEU A 407 4.83 -15.08 -3.69
C LEU A 407 3.63 -15.19 -4.64
N ILE A 408 3.29 -14.12 -5.38
CA ILE A 408 2.20 -14.11 -6.38
C ILE A 408 2.43 -15.17 -7.47
N ASP A 409 3.66 -15.27 -7.99
CA ASP A 409 4.00 -16.21 -9.06
C ASP A 409 4.12 -17.66 -8.55
N THR A 410 4.38 -17.87 -7.25
CA THR A 410 4.63 -19.19 -6.66
C THR A 410 3.39 -19.84 -6.08
N ALA A 411 2.60 -19.08 -5.32
CA ALA A 411 1.48 -19.63 -4.57
C ALA A 411 0.29 -19.88 -5.51
N ASP A 412 -0.23 -21.11 -5.51
CA ASP A 412 -1.50 -21.43 -6.17
C ASP A 412 -2.63 -21.31 -5.14
N ILE A 413 -3.15 -20.11 -4.96
CA ILE A 413 -4.17 -19.80 -3.94
C ILE A 413 -5.39 -20.72 -4.13
N ASP A 414 -5.94 -21.23 -3.03
CA ASP A 414 -7.03 -22.23 -2.96
C ASP A 414 -6.71 -23.64 -3.49
N ASN A 415 -5.55 -23.85 -4.10
CA ASN A 415 -5.10 -25.18 -4.55
C ASN A 415 -3.92 -25.72 -3.73
N ASP A 416 -3.05 -24.83 -3.26
CA ASP A 416 -1.94 -25.19 -2.37
C ASP A 416 -2.43 -25.45 -0.94
N GLN A 417 -1.79 -26.42 -0.30
CA GLN A 417 -2.03 -26.82 1.08
C GLN A 417 -0.72 -26.74 1.84
N ALA A 418 -0.72 -26.03 2.96
CA ALA A 418 0.38 -26.06 3.89
C ALA A 418 0.50 -27.46 4.51
N VAL A 419 1.73 -27.92 4.68
CA VAL A 419 2.05 -29.20 5.33
C VAL A 419 2.86 -28.96 6.59
N ILE A 420 2.80 -29.92 7.53
CA ILE A 420 3.53 -29.83 8.79
C ILE A 420 5.03 -29.68 8.51
N THR A 421 5.55 -28.52 8.91
CA THR A 421 6.95 -28.13 8.77
C THR A 421 7.50 -27.84 10.16
N ARG A 422 8.65 -28.44 10.51
CA ARG A 422 9.28 -28.27 11.81
C ARG A 422 10.74 -27.88 11.64
N THR A 423 11.25 -27.12 12.58
CA THR A 423 12.64 -26.71 12.61
C THR A 423 13.31 -27.20 13.90
N SER A 424 14.63 -27.39 13.87
CA SER A 424 15.43 -27.55 15.10
C SER A 424 15.68 -26.22 15.82
N ASP A 425 15.22 -25.10 15.25
CA ASP A 425 15.32 -23.76 15.81
C ASP A 425 14.18 -23.52 16.79
N ILE A 426 14.48 -23.63 18.09
CA ILE A 426 13.45 -23.63 19.13
C ILE A 426 12.69 -22.30 19.13
N GLY A 427 11.39 -22.38 18.84
CA GLY A 427 10.51 -21.21 18.78
C GLY A 427 10.69 -20.37 17.50
N ASP A 428 11.32 -20.92 16.46
CA ASP A 428 11.55 -20.28 15.17
C ASP A 428 12.21 -18.90 15.35
N GLN A 429 13.18 -18.75 16.27
CA GLN A 429 13.75 -17.45 16.62
C GLN A 429 14.63 -16.86 15.51
N ASN A 430 15.34 -17.72 14.80
CA ASN A 430 16.34 -17.37 13.82
C ASN A 430 15.84 -17.51 12.38
N ILE A 431 15.10 -18.59 12.10
CA ILE A 431 14.50 -18.82 10.79
C ILE A 431 13.00 -19.04 10.90
N PHE A 432 12.28 -18.71 9.84
CA PHE A 432 10.92 -19.18 9.62
C PHE A 432 10.89 -20.11 8.42
N SER A 433 10.10 -21.18 8.49
CA SER A 433 9.88 -22.04 7.32
C SER A 433 8.45 -22.59 7.27
N GLN A 434 7.89 -22.65 6.06
CA GLN A 434 6.59 -23.24 5.81
C GLN A 434 6.59 -23.89 4.42
N ALA A 435 6.32 -25.19 4.38
CA ALA A 435 6.19 -25.95 3.14
C ALA A 435 4.74 -26.08 2.70
N PHE A 436 4.56 -26.20 1.38
CA PHE A 436 3.29 -26.31 0.70
C PHE A 436 3.33 -27.43 -0.35
N THR A 437 2.19 -28.08 -0.54
CA THR A 437 1.96 -29.06 -1.60
C THR A 437 0.71 -28.71 -2.38
N SER A 438 0.67 -29.07 -3.66
CA SER A 438 -0.49 -28.88 -4.52
C SER A 438 -0.97 -30.19 -5.16
N LYS A 439 -2.06 -30.09 -5.91
CA LYS A 439 -2.45 -31.12 -6.89
C LYS A 439 -1.27 -31.37 -7.85
N ASN A 440 -1.07 -32.62 -8.28
CA ASN A 440 0.07 -33.08 -9.09
C ASN A 440 1.43 -33.21 -8.36
N ASN A 441 1.46 -33.28 -7.02
CA ASN A 441 2.68 -33.43 -6.22
C ASN A 441 3.70 -32.29 -6.42
N ARG A 442 3.25 -31.08 -6.81
CA ARG A 442 4.06 -29.86 -6.75
C ARG A 442 4.35 -29.59 -5.27
N ARG A 443 5.62 -29.40 -4.93
CA ARG A 443 6.10 -29.22 -3.57
C ARG A 443 7.05 -28.04 -3.52
N TRP A 444 6.82 -27.12 -2.61
CA TRP A 444 7.70 -25.97 -2.43
C TRP A 444 7.76 -25.56 -0.96
N ILE A 445 8.80 -24.82 -0.58
CA ILE A 445 8.99 -24.33 0.79
C ILE A 445 9.50 -22.90 0.78
N LEU A 446 8.90 -22.06 1.62
CA LEU A 446 9.38 -20.72 1.96
C LEU A 446 10.30 -20.82 3.18
N ILE A 447 11.49 -20.23 3.10
CA ILE A 447 12.44 -20.12 4.21
C ILE A 447 12.92 -18.67 4.33
N ILE A 448 12.92 -18.14 5.55
CA ILE A 448 13.27 -16.75 5.85
C ILE A 448 14.32 -16.73 6.94
N ASN A 449 15.44 -16.06 6.70
CA ASN A 449 16.38 -15.71 7.75
C ASN A 449 15.93 -14.42 8.46
N LYS A 450 15.74 -14.46 9.78
CA LYS A 450 15.30 -13.31 10.59
C LYS A 450 16.46 -12.56 11.28
N ARG A 451 17.70 -12.95 10.97
CA ARG A 451 18.91 -12.47 11.65
C ARG A 451 19.76 -11.61 10.72
N TYR A 452 20.47 -10.64 11.30
CA TYR A 452 21.57 -9.95 10.66
C TYR A 452 22.87 -10.79 10.72
N ALA A 453 22.76 -12.08 10.40
CA ALA A 453 23.85 -13.04 10.36
C ALA A 453 23.51 -14.16 9.38
N SER A 454 24.53 -14.81 8.79
CA SER A 454 24.29 -15.97 7.93
C SER A 454 23.83 -17.18 8.74
N MET A 455 22.79 -17.86 8.27
CA MET A 455 22.24 -19.06 8.90
C MET A 455 22.41 -20.26 7.97
N ASP A 456 23.00 -21.34 8.48
CA ASP A 456 23.08 -22.61 7.75
C ASP A 456 21.86 -23.46 8.06
N VAL A 457 21.26 -24.02 7.00
CA VAL A 457 20.02 -24.80 7.06
C VAL A 457 20.21 -26.14 6.35
N SER A 458 19.76 -27.21 7.00
CA SER A 458 19.68 -28.54 6.41
C SER A 458 18.25 -28.86 5.99
N LEU A 459 18.01 -29.00 4.70
CA LEU A 459 16.71 -29.39 4.13
C LEU A 459 16.86 -30.71 3.36
N SER A 460 16.30 -31.79 3.91
CA SER A 460 16.43 -33.11 3.28
C SER A 460 15.64 -33.23 1.98
N GLY A 461 16.29 -33.79 0.94
CA GLY A 461 15.64 -34.14 -0.32
C GLY A 461 15.49 -32.96 -1.29
N CYS A 462 16.18 -31.85 -1.06
CA CYS A 462 16.12 -30.68 -1.94
C CYS A 462 17.14 -30.72 -3.10
N ILE A 463 18.09 -31.67 -3.10
CA ILE A 463 19.06 -31.85 -4.20
C ILE A 463 18.33 -32.06 -5.53
N GLY A 464 18.70 -31.26 -6.54
CA GLY A 464 18.06 -31.18 -7.85
C GLY A 464 16.84 -30.25 -7.90
N GLY A 465 16.40 -29.72 -6.75
CA GLY A 465 15.40 -28.67 -6.67
C GLY A 465 15.91 -27.31 -7.12
N LYS A 466 14.99 -26.37 -7.33
CA LYS A 466 15.27 -25.00 -7.75
C LYS A 466 15.01 -24.05 -6.60
N MET A 467 16.03 -23.30 -6.19
CA MET A 467 15.93 -22.27 -5.18
C MET A 467 15.95 -20.89 -5.85
N GLN A 468 14.92 -20.09 -5.58
CA GLN A 468 14.91 -18.66 -5.90
C GLN A 468 15.19 -17.91 -4.60
N ILE A 469 16.29 -17.15 -4.58
CA ILE A 469 16.76 -16.44 -3.38
C ILE A 469 16.81 -14.93 -3.60
N ILE A 470 16.30 -14.18 -2.62
CA ILE A 470 16.40 -12.73 -2.51
C ILE A 470 17.32 -12.42 -1.33
N ASN A 471 18.45 -11.79 -1.61
CA ASN A 471 19.43 -11.34 -0.62
C ASN A 471 20.05 -10.00 -1.03
N GLU A 472 21.00 -9.46 -0.24
CA GLU A 472 21.60 -8.16 -0.55
C GLU A 472 22.28 -8.14 -1.92
N ALA A 473 22.85 -9.27 -2.35
CA ALA A 473 23.50 -9.39 -3.66
C ALA A 473 22.51 -9.30 -4.84
N SER A 474 21.20 -9.52 -4.61
CA SER A 474 20.16 -9.27 -5.61
C SER A 474 20.01 -7.78 -5.93
N GLY A 475 20.35 -6.88 -5.00
CA GLY A 475 20.17 -5.44 -5.17
C GLY A 475 18.72 -5.06 -5.53
N PHE A 476 18.54 -4.37 -6.65
CA PHE A 476 17.22 -4.06 -7.24
C PHE A 476 16.81 -5.05 -8.36
N GLY A 477 17.59 -6.11 -8.56
CA GLY A 477 17.34 -7.14 -9.57
C GLY A 477 16.42 -8.26 -9.08
N PRO A 478 15.94 -9.11 -10.01
CA PRO A 478 15.09 -10.25 -9.68
C PRO A 478 15.78 -11.28 -8.76
N PRO A 479 15.01 -12.19 -8.13
CA PRO A 479 15.58 -13.29 -7.34
C PRO A 479 16.58 -14.11 -8.16
N THR A 480 17.67 -14.52 -7.53
CA THR A 480 18.67 -15.41 -8.15
C THR A 480 18.15 -16.84 -8.13
N GLU A 481 18.14 -17.53 -9.28
CA GLU A 481 17.79 -18.95 -9.35
C GLU A 481 19.04 -19.83 -9.27
N ILE A 482 19.01 -20.83 -8.38
CA ILE A 482 20.08 -21.79 -8.14
C ILE A 482 19.51 -23.21 -8.18
N THR A 483 20.22 -24.14 -8.82
CA THR A 483 19.90 -25.57 -8.73
C THR A 483 20.66 -26.17 -7.55
N LEU A 484 19.94 -26.73 -6.59
CA LEU A 484 20.55 -27.23 -5.35
C LEU A 484 21.34 -28.51 -5.60
N THR A 485 22.60 -28.54 -5.17
CA THR A 485 23.50 -29.69 -5.27
C THR A 485 23.82 -30.32 -3.91
N SER A 486 23.35 -29.69 -2.83
CA SER A 486 23.52 -30.11 -1.44
C SER A 486 22.20 -29.97 -0.69
N ASN A 487 22.02 -30.77 0.36
CA ASN A 487 20.92 -30.57 1.32
C ASN A 487 21.23 -29.46 2.33
N GLN A 488 22.46 -28.90 2.32
CA GLN A 488 22.88 -27.78 3.15
C GLN A 488 22.81 -26.48 2.36
N ILE A 489 22.20 -25.47 2.94
CA ILE A 489 21.93 -24.16 2.33
C ILE A 489 22.36 -23.08 3.31
N THR A 490 23.21 -22.15 2.87
CA THR A 490 23.56 -20.96 3.64
C THR A 490 22.68 -19.79 3.22
N LEU A 491 21.90 -19.27 4.15
CA LEU A 491 21.09 -18.07 3.98
C LEU A 491 21.84 -16.87 4.55
N THR A 492 22.21 -15.92 3.70
CA THR A 492 22.82 -14.64 4.12
C THR A 492 21.85 -13.81 4.99
N PRO A 493 22.32 -12.75 5.68
CA PRO A 493 21.45 -11.89 6.49
C PRO A 493 20.15 -11.51 5.79
N PHE A 494 19.03 -11.69 6.49
CA PHE A 494 17.67 -11.39 5.99
C PHE A 494 17.29 -12.02 4.64
N ALA A 495 17.99 -13.09 4.20
CA ALA A 495 17.68 -13.75 2.95
C ALA A 495 16.32 -14.47 3.01
N ILE A 496 15.64 -14.46 1.86
CA ILE A 496 14.36 -15.14 1.66
C ILE A 496 14.56 -16.12 0.51
N ALA A 497 14.21 -17.38 0.72
CA ALA A 497 14.33 -18.44 -0.27
C ALA A 497 12.98 -19.13 -0.48
N ILE A 498 12.59 -19.29 -1.75
CA ILE A 498 11.57 -20.25 -2.16
C ILE A 498 12.27 -21.40 -2.85
N ILE A 499 12.04 -22.62 -2.38
CA ILE A 499 12.64 -23.82 -2.95
C ILE A 499 11.54 -24.70 -3.51
N HIS A 500 11.55 -24.90 -4.83
CA HIS A 500 10.77 -25.93 -5.49
C HIS A 500 11.50 -27.26 -5.37
N MET A 501 10.87 -28.21 -4.67
CA MET A 501 11.45 -29.53 -4.45
C MET A 501 11.47 -30.32 -5.75
N PRO A 502 12.48 -31.18 -5.96
CA PRO A 502 12.50 -32.06 -7.11
C PRO A 502 11.24 -32.94 -7.13
N THR A 503 10.75 -33.25 -8.33
CA THR A 503 9.69 -34.25 -8.50
C THR A 503 10.16 -35.56 -7.89
N ALA A 504 9.34 -36.16 -7.02
CA ALA A 504 9.66 -37.45 -6.44
C ALA A 504 9.89 -38.47 -7.56
N LYS A 505 11.08 -39.10 -7.60
CA LYS A 505 11.30 -40.25 -8.47
C LYS A 505 10.30 -41.33 -8.03
N LYS A 506 9.41 -41.72 -8.95
CA LYS A 506 8.44 -42.81 -8.74
C LYS A 506 9.14 -44.12 -8.41
#